data_AF-A0A836LKH2-F1
#
_entry.id   AF-A0A836LKH2-F1
#
_cell.length_a   1.000
_cell.length_b   1.000
_cell.length_c   1.000
_cell.angle_alpha   90.00
_cell.angle_beta   90.00
_cell.angle_gamma   90.00
#
_symmetry.space_group_name_H-M   'P 1'
#
loop_
_entity.id
_entity.type
_entity.pdbx_description
1 polymer ?
#
loop_
_entity_poly.entity_id
_entity_poly.type
_entity_poly.pdbx_seq_one_letter_code
_entity_poly.pdbx_strand_id
1 'polypeptide(L)'
;MRLLTHNFLACLKCDTHPLLVSAAEVDEIPVEYNAEFTRRMLARVDYPSLRTTFHALREAHGSLLGPCRDEGTDASEVPAASAELPETMEGVDLSDDSAFLITAHYAMNVVAVRNGTLECTGCNAKFLINDFIPNFVQETK
;
A
#
# COMPACT_ATOMS: atom_id res chain seq x y z
N MET A 1 -8.00 5.52 1.08
CA MET A 1 -7.84 4.45 0.09
C MET A 1 -6.63 3.62 0.47
N ARG A 2 -6.83 2.33 0.76
CA ARG A 2 -5.72 1.42 1.05
C ARG A 2 -4.84 1.21 -0.18
N LEU A 3 -3.55 0.94 0.01
CA LEU A 3 -2.66 0.67 -1.13
C LEU A 3 -3.02 -0.60 -1.89
N LEU A 4 -3.64 -1.59 -1.21
CA LEU A 4 -4.21 -2.75 -1.91
C LEU A 4 -5.25 -2.32 -2.96
N THR A 5 -6.13 -1.37 -2.63
CA THR A 5 -7.13 -0.85 -3.57
C THR A 5 -6.45 -0.14 -4.72
N HIS A 6 -5.48 0.75 -4.43
CA HIS A 6 -4.71 1.46 -5.45
C HIS A 6 -4.09 0.53 -6.49
N ASN A 7 -3.54 -0.60 -6.05
CA ASN A 7 -2.88 -1.57 -6.91
C ASN A 7 -3.83 -2.22 -7.93
N PHE A 8 -5.14 -2.20 -7.71
CA PHE A 8 -6.14 -2.70 -8.66
C PHE A 8 -6.84 -1.60 -9.46
N LEU A 9 -6.45 -0.32 -9.29
CA LEU A 9 -7.02 0.78 -10.06
C LEU A 9 -6.27 0.97 -11.38
N ALA A 10 -7.04 1.22 -12.43
CA ALA A 10 -6.57 1.62 -13.75
C ALA A 10 -7.30 2.90 -14.18
N CYS A 11 -6.72 3.63 -15.13
CA CYS A 11 -7.33 4.82 -15.66
C CYS A 11 -8.61 4.50 -16.44
N LEU A 12 -9.75 5.08 -16.06
CA LEU A 12 -11.01 4.90 -16.78
C LEU A 12 -11.02 5.45 -18.22
N LYS A 13 -10.04 6.27 -18.62
CA LYS A 13 -10.00 6.86 -19.97
C LYS A 13 -9.19 6.05 -20.97
N CYS A 14 -8.17 5.32 -20.52
CA CYS A 14 -7.18 4.67 -21.39
C CYS A 14 -6.61 3.37 -20.82
N ASP A 15 -7.21 2.84 -19.76
CA ASP A 15 -6.85 1.57 -19.10
C ASP A 15 -5.38 1.47 -18.61
N THR A 16 -4.69 2.61 -18.51
CA THR A 16 -3.30 2.65 -18.04
C THR A 16 -3.23 2.36 -16.54
N HIS A 17 -2.29 1.49 -16.18
CA HIS A 17 -1.92 1.11 -14.82
C HIS A 17 -0.38 1.10 -14.72
N PRO A 18 0.22 1.51 -13.58
CA PRO A 18 -0.40 2.08 -12.38
C PRO A 18 -0.75 3.57 -12.52
N LEU A 19 -1.63 4.05 -11.63
CA LEU A 19 -1.88 5.47 -11.43
C LEU A 19 -0.88 6.03 -10.41
N LEU A 20 -0.28 7.19 -10.67
CA LEU A 20 0.64 7.83 -9.72
C LEU A 20 -0.13 8.43 -8.55
N VAL A 21 0.27 8.09 -7.32
CA VAL A 21 -0.36 8.59 -6.10
C VAL A 21 0.42 9.77 -5.55
N SER A 22 -0.28 10.88 -5.31
CA SER A 22 0.23 11.99 -4.51
C SER A 22 -0.71 12.16 -3.32
N ALA A 23 -0.25 11.81 -2.13
CA ALA A 23 -1.05 11.95 -0.91
C ALA A 23 -0.81 13.31 -0.27
N ALA A 24 -1.89 14.02 0.06
CA ALA A 24 -1.85 15.18 0.93
C ALA A 24 -1.93 14.75 2.41
N GLU A 25 -2.70 13.70 2.68
CA GLU A 25 -2.92 13.15 4.02
C GLU A 25 -2.97 11.63 3.95
N VAL A 26 -2.25 10.99 4.88
CA VAL A 26 -2.12 9.53 4.98
C VAL A 26 -2.37 9.13 6.42
N ASP A 27 -3.17 8.08 6.60
CA ASP A 27 -3.46 7.48 7.89
C ASP A 27 -3.11 5.98 7.90
N GLU A 28 -2.85 5.49 9.10
CA GLU A 28 -2.76 4.06 9.38
C GLU A 28 -4.10 3.59 9.96
N ILE A 29 -4.80 2.73 9.20
CA ILE A 29 -6.04 2.12 9.66
C ILE A 29 -5.70 0.71 10.12
N PRO A 30 -5.65 0.42 11.42
CA PRO A 30 -5.22 -0.88 11.92
C PRO A 30 -6.15 -2.01 11.45
N VAL A 31 -5.55 -3.13 11.07
CA VAL A 31 -6.24 -4.35 10.61
C VAL A 31 -5.52 -5.55 11.18
N GLU A 32 -6.28 -6.51 11.70
CA GLU A 32 -5.77 -7.79 12.17
C GLU A 32 -4.90 -8.45 11.10
N TYR A 33 -3.72 -8.93 11.51
CA TYR A 33 -2.82 -9.62 10.62
C TYR A 33 -3.39 -10.97 10.20
N ASN A 34 -3.41 -11.22 8.88
CA ASN A 34 -3.80 -12.51 8.33
C ASN A 34 -2.80 -12.94 7.26
N ALA A 35 -1.96 -13.91 7.62
CA ALA A 35 -0.90 -14.44 6.76
C ALA A 35 -1.45 -15.10 5.48
N GLU A 36 -2.54 -15.88 5.61
CA GLU A 36 -3.17 -16.58 4.48
C GLU A 36 -3.71 -15.59 3.45
N PHE A 37 -4.42 -14.56 3.90
CA PHE A 37 -4.92 -13.48 3.05
C PHE A 37 -3.77 -12.75 2.35
N THR A 38 -2.74 -12.39 3.11
CA THR A 38 -1.58 -11.66 2.59
C THR A 38 -0.87 -12.44 1.49
N ARG A 39 -0.60 -13.74 1.70
CA ARG A 39 -0.02 -14.62 0.66
C ARG A 39 -0.88 -14.70 -0.60
N ARG A 40 -2.20 -14.87 -0.43
CA ARG A 40 -3.11 -14.97 -1.57
C ARG A 40 -3.21 -13.67 -2.35
N MET A 41 -3.15 -12.52 -1.68
CA MET A 41 -3.14 -11.22 -2.34
C MET A 41 -1.80 -10.93 -3.01
N LEU A 42 -0.69 -11.32 -2.40
CA LEU A 42 0.65 -11.18 -2.99
C LEU A 42 0.78 -11.86 -4.36
N ALA A 43 0.05 -12.95 -4.60
CA ALA A 43 0.00 -13.61 -5.90
C ALA A 43 -0.82 -12.85 -6.98
N ARG A 44 -1.51 -11.76 -6.62
CA ARG A 44 -2.42 -11.01 -7.49
C ARG A 44 -2.04 -9.54 -7.67
N VAL A 45 -1.33 -8.97 -6.70
CA VAL A 45 -0.89 -7.57 -6.75
C VAL A 45 0.27 -7.40 -7.71
N ASP A 46 0.32 -6.24 -8.37
CA ASP A 46 1.54 -5.79 -9.04
C ASP A 46 2.54 -5.30 -7.99
N TYR A 47 3.44 -6.21 -7.59
CA TYR A 47 4.42 -5.96 -6.53
C TYR A 47 5.34 -4.76 -6.80
N PRO A 48 5.89 -4.55 -8.02
CA PRO A 48 6.71 -3.38 -8.32
C PRO A 48 5.97 -2.05 -8.09
N SER A 49 4.72 -1.93 -8.54
CA SER A 49 3.92 -0.71 -8.31
C SER A 49 3.58 -0.50 -6.84
N LEU A 50 3.25 -1.58 -6.12
CA LEU A 50 3.00 -1.52 -4.67
C LEU A 50 4.24 -1.03 -3.91
N ARG A 51 5.40 -1.65 -4.16
CA ARG A 51 6.69 -1.28 -3.55
C ARG A 51 7.00 0.19 -3.79
N THR A 52 6.95 0.60 -5.06
CA THR A 52 7.30 1.97 -5.45
C THR A 52 6.39 2.99 -4.77
N THR A 53 5.08 2.73 -4.79
CA THR A 53 4.07 3.61 -4.17
C THR A 53 4.23 3.67 -2.65
N PHE A 54 4.42 2.53 -2.00
CA PHE A 54 4.61 2.45 -0.55
C PHE A 54 5.85 3.22 -0.10
N HIS A 55 6.99 3.02 -0.76
CA HIS A 55 8.23 3.72 -0.41
C HIS A 55 8.15 5.23 -0.70
N ALA A 56 7.54 5.63 -1.82
CA ALA A 56 7.32 7.05 -2.12
C ALA A 56 6.46 7.74 -1.06
N LEU A 57 5.39 7.07 -0.60
CA LEU A 57 4.54 7.60 0.48
C LEU A 57 5.27 7.63 1.82
N ARG A 58 6.09 6.63 2.13
CA ARG A 58 6.88 6.58 3.36
C ARG A 58 7.96 7.68 3.41
N GLU A 59 8.59 7.96 2.27
CA GLU A 59 9.54 9.07 2.15
C GLU A 59 8.85 10.43 2.27
N ALA A 60 7.66 10.59 1.66
CA ALA A 60 6.88 11.82 1.71
C ALA A 60 6.21 12.06 3.07
N HIS A 61 5.86 11.00 3.80
CA HIS A 61 5.11 11.05 5.05
C HIS A 61 5.83 10.28 6.16
N GLY A 62 6.54 11.01 7.03
CA GLY A 62 7.21 10.46 8.20
C GLY A 62 6.28 9.92 9.30
N SER A 63 4.96 9.99 9.11
CA SER A 63 3.97 9.37 10.01
C SER A 63 3.88 7.86 9.86
N LEU A 64 4.34 7.31 8.72
CA LEU A 64 4.34 5.87 8.44
C LEU A 64 5.53 5.19 9.12
N LEU A 65 5.36 4.76 10.36
CA LEU A 65 6.45 4.22 11.19
C LEU A 65 6.73 2.73 10.93
N GLY A 66 5.91 2.08 10.11
CA GLY A 66 6.00 0.64 9.84
C GLY A 66 5.11 -0.16 10.80
N PRO A 67 5.15 -1.50 10.75
CA PRO A 67 4.36 -2.32 11.66
C PRO A 67 4.83 -2.15 13.12
N CYS A 68 4.27 -1.17 13.83
CA CYS A 68 4.48 -0.97 15.26
C CYS A 68 3.62 -1.99 16.04
N ARG A 69 4.27 -2.78 16.88
CA ARG A 69 3.68 -3.81 17.77
C ARG A 69 2.74 -3.18 18.80
N ASP A 70 1.63 -3.85 19.09
CA ASP A 70 0.87 -3.61 20.33
C ASP A 70 1.75 -3.80 21.58
N GLU A 71 1.46 -3.01 22.62
CA GLU A 71 2.18 -2.88 23.90
C GLU A 71 2.14 -4.13 24.83
N GLY A 72 2.07 -5.35 24.30
CA GLY A 72 1.75 -6.56 25.08
C GLY A 72 2.70 -7.76 24.98
N THR A 73 3.67 -7.77 24.06
CA THR A 73 4.48 -8.98 23.80
C THR A 73 5.95 -8.73 24.10
N ASP A 74 6.53 -9.63 24.90
CA ASP A 74 7.91 -9.61 25.38
C ASP A 74 8.93 -9.31 24.26
N ALA A 75 9.89 -8.46 24.58
CA ALA A 75 10.78 -7.76 23.64
C ALA A 75 11.95 -8.62 23.12
N SER A 76 12.01 -9.92 23.47
CA SER A 76 13.24 -10.69 23.32
C SER A 76 13.40 -11.51 22.03
N GLU A 77 12.34 -11.81 21.27
CA GLU A 77 12.48 -12.69 20.10
C GLU A 77 11.54 -12.34 18.95
N VAL A 78 11.67 -11.16 18.35
CA VAL A 78 11.12 -10.94 16.99
C VAL A 78 12.04 -9.96 16.25
N PRO A 79 12.53 -10.31 15.03
CA PRO A 79 13.48 -9.46 14.31
C PRO A 79 12.85 -8.10 14.05
N ALA A 80 13.66 -7.05 14.11
CA ALA A 80 13.31 -5.74 13.59
C ALA A 80 12.74 -5.93 12.18
N ALA A 81 11.41 -5.91 12.05
CA ALA A 81 10.74 -6.05 10.78
C ALA A 81 11.23 -4.87 9.96
N SER A 82 12.11 -5.13 9.00
CA SER A 82 12.60 -4.11 8.10
C SER A 82 11.37 -3.44 7.53
N ALA A 83 11.17 -2.16 7.85
CA ALA A 83 10.03 -1.36 7.39
C ALA A 83 10.03 -1.18 5.86
N GLU A 84 10.89 -1.92 5.17
CA GLU A 84 11.16 -1.90 3.76
C GLU A 84 10.72 -3.23 3.17
N LEU A 85 9.92 -3.15 2.11
CA LEU A 85 9.70 -4.29 1.23
C LEU A 85 11.04 -4.65 0.54
N PRO A 86 11.29 -5.90 0.13
CA PRO A 86 12.41 -6.28 -0.73
C PRO A 86 12.21 -5.80 -2.19
N GLU A 87 13.27 -5.77 -3.00
CA GLU A 87 13.17 -5.39 -4.42
C GLU A 87 12.43 -6.44 -5.26
N THR A 88 12.66 -7.72 -4.96
CA THR A 88 12.03 -8.84 -5.65
C THR A 88 11.32 -9.76 -4.65
N MET A 89 10.33 -10.51 -5.13
CA MET A 89 9.65 -11.55 -4.36
C MET A 89 10.38 -12.91 -4.44
N GLU A 90 11.57 -12.97 -5.06
CA GLU A 90 12.30 -14.21 -5.26
C GLU A 90 13.04 -14.61 -3.97
N GLY A 91 12.81 -15.84 -3.50
CA GLY A 91 13.48 -16.36 -2.31
C GLY A 91 13.02 -15.74 -0.99
N VAL A 92 11.94 -14.95 -0.99
CA VAL A 92 11.36 -14.39 0.23
C VAL A 92 10.69 -15.49 1.06
N ASP A 93 10.81 -15.38 2.38
CA ASP A 93 10.10 -16.26 3.29
C ASP A 93 8.61 -15.92 3.34
N LEU A 94 7.76 -16.91 3.08
CA LEU A 94 6.30 -16.82 3.10
C LEU A 94 5.67 -17.56 4.29
N SER A 95 6.47 -17.91 5.31
CA SER A 95 5.97 -18.42 6.60
C SER A 95 5.06 -17.41 7.29
N ASP A 96 4.17 -17.88 8.16
CA ASP A 96 3.17 -17.03 8.83
C ASP A 96 3.79 -15.87 9.63
N ASP A 97 4.96 -16.12 10.24
CA ASP A 97 5.67 -15.16 11.09
C ASP A 97 6.77 -14.40 10.33
N SER A 98 6.80 -14.50 8.99
CA SER A 98 7.85 -13.85 8.22
C SER A 98 7.72 -12.33 8.29
N ALA A 99 8.84 -11.66 8.56
CA ALA A 99 8.91 -10.19 8.56
C ALA A 99 8.41 -9.60 7.23
N PHE A 100 8.63 -10.31 6.12
CA PHE A 100 8.14 -9.92 4.81
C PHE A 100 6.61 -9.90 4.75
N LEU A 101 5.92 -10.96 5.19
CA LEU A 101 4.45 -10.98 5.16
C LEU A 101 3.85 -9.93 6.09
N ILE A 102 4.45 -9.70 7.26
CA ILE A 102 4.01 -8.67 8.19
C ILE A 102 4.14 -7.28 7.55
N THR A 103 5.29 -6.97 6.95
CA THR A 103 5.51 -5.68 6.25
C THR A 103 4.60 -5.55 5.02
N ALA A 104 4.38 -6.63 4.27
CA ALA A 104 3.47 -6.64 3.13
C ALA A 104 2.01 -6.40 3.55
N HIS A 105 1.56 -7.02 4.65
CA HIS A 105 0.24 -6.77 5.22
C HIS A 105 0.08 -5.31 5.62
N TYR A 106 1.07 -4.74 6.32
CA TYR A 106 1.08 -3.33 6.71
C TYR A 106 0.95 -2.41 5.48
N ALA A 107 1.81 -2.59 4.47
CA ALA A 107 1.79 -1.78 3.26
C ALA A 107 0.44 -1.88 2.52
N MET A 108 -0.11 -3.08 2.36
CA MET A 108 -1.34 -3.30 1.60
C MET A 108 -2.61 -2.87 2.34
N ASN A 109 -2.72 -3.21 3.63
CA ASN A 109 -3.99 -3.17 4.35
C ASN A 109 -4.08 -2.06 5.41
N VAL A 110 -2.95 -1.62 5.95
CA VAL A 110 -2.91 -0.62 7.03
C VAL A 110 -2.74 0.79 6.48
N VAL A 111 -1.81 0.99 5.54
CA VAL A 111 -1.56 2.30 4.94
C VAL A 111 -2.73 2.73 4.06
N ALA A 112 -3.33 3.87 4.39
CA ALA A 112 -4.47 4.42 3.66
C ALA A 112 -4.30 5.92 3.38
N VAL A 113 -4.39 6.30 2.11
CA VAL A 113 -4.41 7.72 1.70
C VAL A 113 -5.78 8.31 2.00
N ARG A 114 -5.88 9.29 2.90
CA ARG A 114 -7.14 9.97 3.20
C ARG A 114 -7.49 10.96 2.10
N ASN A 115 -6.57 11.89 1.83
CA ASN A 115 -6.76 12.95 0.85
C ASN A 115 -5.57 13.00 -0.10
N GLY A 116 -5.81 13.18 -1.39
CA GLY A 116 -4.75 13.16 -2.40
C GLY A 116 -5.26 13.14 -3.82
N THR A 117 -4.37 12.78 -4.76
CA THR A 117 -4.68 12.69 -6.19
C THR A 117 -4.07 11.43 -6.79
N LEU A 118 -4.77 10.86 -7.78
CA LEU A 118 -4.29 9.83 -8.67
C LEU A 118 -4.10 10.42 -10.06
N GLU A 119 -2.90 10.32 -10.63
CA GLU A 119 -2.58 10.82 -11.95
C GLU A 119 -2.27 9.67 -12.91
N CYS A 120 -2.91 9.68 -14.08
CA CYS A 120 -2.67 8.69 -15.12
C CYS A 120 -1.43 9.05 -15.94
N THR A 121 -0.49 8.12 -16.07
CA THR A 121 0.74 8.28 -16.87
C THR A 121 0.50 8.27 -18.38
N GLY A 122 -0.64 7.74 -18.86
CA GLY A 122 -0.97 7.67 -20.28
C GLY A 122 -1.69 8.91 -20.82
N CYS A 123 -2.75 9.36 -20.14
CA CYS A 123 -3.59 10.47 -20.61
C CYS A 123 -3.58 11.71 -19.68
N ASN A 124 -2.76 11.71 -18.62
CA ASN A 124 -2.65 12.80 -17.63
C ASN A 124 -3.98 13.14 -16.93
N ALA A 125 -4.95 12.23 -16.96
CA ALA A 125 -6.19 12.38 -16.21
C ALA A 125 -5.89 12.37 -14.70
N LYS A 126 -6.53 13.27 -13.97
CA LYS A 126 -6.42 13.40 -12.53
C LYS A 126 -7.72 12.98 -11.86
N PHE A 127 -7.62 12.13 -10.85
CA PHE A 127 -8.73 11.69 -10.03
C PHE A 127 -8.44 12.09 -8.58
N LEU A 128 -9.42 12.67 -7.90
CA LEU A 128 -9.24 13.13 -6.52
C LEU A 128 -9.50 11.97 -5.55
N ILE A 129 -8.75 11.92 -4.46
CA ILE A 129 -9.05 11.07 -3.30
C ILE A 129 -9.54 12.01 -2.21
N ASN A 130 -10.80 11.83 -1.78
CA ASN A 130 -11.40 12.58 -0.68
C ASN A 130 -11.92 11.59 0.36
N ASP A 131 -11.58 11.79 1.63
CA ASP A 131 -12.03 10.94 2.75
C ASP A 131 -11.90 9.44 2.45
N PHE A 132 -10.70 9.05 2.01
CA PHE A 132 -10.32 7.70 1.61
C PHE A 132 -10.95 7.15 0.32
N ILE A 133 -11.83 7.89 -0.34
CA ILE A 133 -12.58 7.42 -1.51
C ILE A 133 -11.99 8.07 -2.78
N PRO A 134 -11.43 7.28 -3.70
CA PRO A 134 -11.01 7.79 -5.00
C PRO A 134 -12.24 8.08 -5.87
N ASN A 135 -12.33 9.32 -6.36
CA ASN A 135 -13.41 9.80 -7.22
C ASN A 135 -13.02 9.66 -8.70
N PHE A 136 -13.67 8.70 -9.37
CA PHE A 136 -13.51 8.44 -10.80
C PHE A 136 -14.66 8.97 -11.67
N VAL A 137 -15.59 9.74 -11.10
CA VAL A 137 -16.69 10.33 -11.85
C VAL A 137 -16.13 11.30 -12.89
N GLN A 138 -16.45 11.04 -14.16
CA GLN A 138 -16.05 11.92 -15.26
C GLN A 138 -17.05 13.08 -15.34
N GLU A 139 -16.58 14.31 -15.18
CA GLU A 139 -17.41 15.48 -15.52
C GLU A 139 -17.70 15.43 -17.01
N THR A 140 -18.93 15.05 -17.35
CA THR A 140 -19.43 15.13 -18.72
C THR A 140 -19.62 16.60 -19.02
N LYS A 141 -18.72 17.15 -19.84
CA LYS A 141 -18.84 18.51 -20.35
C LYS A 141 -19.59 18.53 -21.67
#